data_AF-A0A4Q3B694-F1
#
_entry.id   AF-A0A4Q3B694-F1
#
_cell.length_a   1.000
_cell.length_b   1.000
_cell.length_c   1.000
_cell.angle_alpha   90.00
_cell.angle_beta   90.00
_cell.angle_gamma   90.00
#
_symmetry.space_group_name_H-M   'P 1'
#
loop_
_entity.id
_entity.type
_entity.pdbx_description
1 polymer ?
#
loop_
_entity_poly.entity_id
_entity_poly.type
_entity_poly.pdbx_seq_one_letter_code
_entity_poly.pdbx_strand_id
1 'polypeptide(L)'
;MKQLIVIALILTCSTAFAQNLKEDQKSLERIKASVSYLADDKLEGRRTGTAGEKLASEYISQQFKKAGLSALGSNGTYLQAFPVKNDSTGRTGHNVVGYIDNKAANTIVLGAHYDHLGYGEDKNSMFRGEGKQIHNGADDNASGTSALIE
;
A
#
# COMPACT_ATOMS: atom_id res chain seq x y z
N MET A 1 42.33 42.96 -14.59
CA MET A 1 41.41 42.04 -15.32
C MET A 1 41.51 40.57 -14.89
N LYS A 2 42.12 40.21 -13.73
CA LYS A 2 42.22 38.80 -13.26
C LYS A 2 41.51 38.50 -11.93
N GLN A 3 40.93 39.52 -11.27
CA GLN A 3 40.21 39.33 -10.00
C GLN A 3 38.68 39.38 -10.13
N LEU A 4 38.15 39.65 -11.33
CA LEU A 4 36.70 39.67 -11.58
C LEU A 4 36.10 38.29 -11.93
N ILE A 5 36.94 37.27 -12.15
CA ILE A 5 36.47 35.94 -12.57
C ILE A 5 36.12 35.05 -11.35
N VAL A 6 36.64 35.34 -10.15
CA VAL A 6 36.41 34.49 -8.96
C VAL A 6 35.04 34.74 -8.32
N ILE A 7 34.42 35.90 -8.56
CA ILE A 7 33.11 36.25 -7.97
C ILE A 7 31.95 35.57 -8.73
N ALA A 8 32.15 35.17 -9.98
CA ALA A 8 31.11 34.53 -10.80
C ALA A 8 30.87 33.04 -10.44
N LEU A 9 31.78 32.39 -9.72
CA LEU A 9 31.66 30.95 -9.40
C LEU A 9 30.94 30.65 -8.08
N ILE A 10 30.65 31.67 -7.26
CA ILE A 10 29.96 31.51 -5.97
C ILE A 10 28.43 31.69 -6.13
N LEU A 11 27.97 32.16 -7.29
CA LEU A 11 26.55 32.46 -7.53
C LEU A 11 25.75 31.34 -8.20
N THR A 12 26.34 30.15 -8.35
CA THR A 12 25.62 28.93 -8.74
C THR A 12 25.53 27.98 -7.55
N CYS A 13 25.10 28.48 -6.38
CA CYS A 13 24.44 27.61 -5.43
C CYS A 13 23.05 27.37 -6.01
N SER A 14 22.97 26.31 -6.81
CA SER A 14 21.74 25.74 -7.32
C SER A 14 20.67 25.86 -6.25
N THR A 15 19.57 26.52 -6.57
CA THR A 15 18.33 26.34 -5.83
C THR A 15 17.90 24.90 -6.06
N ALA A 16 18.53 23.96 -5.35
CA ALA A 16 17.98 22.65 -5.12
C ALA A 16 16.63 22.93 -4.45
N PHE A 17 15.54 22.64 -5.17
CA PHE A 17 14.23 22.61 -4.56
C PHE A 17 14.30 21.56 -3.46
N ALA A 18 14.57 22.03 -2.24
CA ALA A 18 14.49 21.23 -1.05
C ALA A 18 13.04 20.76 -0.91
N GLN A 19 12.90 19.46 -0.63
CA GLN A 19 11.72 18.79 -0.09
C GLN A 19 10.76 19.74 0.64
N ASN A 20 9.47 19.71 0.26
CA ASN A 20 8.45 20.46 0.97
C ASN A 20 8.17 19.76 2.30
N LEU A 21 8.98 20.09 3.31
CA LEU A 21 8.98 19.46 4.63
C LEU A 21 7.57 19.32 5.25
N LYS A 22 6.66 20.26 4.98
CA LYS A 22 5.28 20.19 5.49
C LYS A 22 4.44 19.14 4.78
N GLU A 23 4.58 19.01 3.46
CA GLU A 23 3.85 18.00 2.70
C GLU A 23 4.44 16.62 2.96
N ASP A 24 5.77 16.51 3.01
CA ASP A 24 6.46 15.27 3.36
C ASP A 24 6.09 14.79 4.77
N GLN A 25 5.92 15.71 5.74
CA GLN A 25 5.44 15.34 7.06
C GLN A 25 4.00 14.81 7.03
N LYS A 26 3.10 15.43 6.25
CA LYS A 26 1.72 14.93 6.12
C LYS A 26 1.68 13.57 5.46
N SER A 27 2.50 13.39 4.42
CA SER A 27 2.67 12.12 3.73
C SER A 27 3.15 11.03 4.67
N LEU A 28 4.18 11.32 5.47
CA LEU A 28 4.69 10.42 6.49
C LEU A 28 3.62 10.04 7.52
N GLU A 29 2.81 10.99 7.99
CA GLU A 29 1.73 10.71 8.94
C GLU A 29 0.62 9.84 8.32
N ARG A 30 0.28 10.05 7.05
CA ARG A 30 -0.68 9.21 6.31
C ARG A 30 -0.15 7.79 6.12
N ILE A 31 1.11 7.64 5.67
CA ILE A 31 1.77 6.34 5.55
C ILE A 31 1.77 5.60 6.90
N LYS A 32 2.18 6.27 7.98
CA LYS A 32 2.16 5.66 9.33
C LYS A 32 0.76 5.23 9.73
N ALA A 33 -0.27 6.05 9.46
CA ALA A 33 -1.65 5.71 9.77
C ALA A 33 -2.12 4.50 8.96
N SER A 34 -1.74 4.40 7.68
CA SER A 34 -2.06 3.26 6.83
C SER A 34 -1.36 1.99 7.26
N VAL A 35 -0.06 2.04 7.55
CA VAL A 35 0.69 0.88 8.08
C VAL A 35 0.07 0.42 9.40
N SER A 36 -0.21 1.37 10.30
CA SER A 36 -0.81 1.06 11.61
C SER A 36 -2.19 0.44 11.48
N TYR A 37 -3.05 0.95 10.58
CA TYR A 37 -4.38 0.37 10.37
C TYR A 37 -4.28 -1.02 9.74
N LEU A 38 -3.48 -1.17 8.68
CA LEU A 38 -3.39 -2.43 7.97
C LEU A 38 -2.81 -3.50 8.89
N ALA A 39 -1.78 -3.18 9.67
CA ALA A 39 -1.13 -4.10 10.61
C ALA A 39 -1.86 -4.25 11.96
N ASP A 40 -3.05 -3.70 12.14
CA ASP A 40 -3.80 -3.76 13.40
C ASP A 40 -4.31 -5.19 13.68
N ASP A 41 -4.28 -5.60 14.95
CA ASP A 41 -4.78 -6.91 15.39
C ASP A 41 -6.24 -7.17 14.98
N LYS A 42 -7.05 -6.11 14.85
CA LYS A 42 -8.45 -6.23 14.40
C LYS A 42 -8.59 -6.75 12.97
N LEU A 43 -7.52 -6.69 12.16
CA LEU A 43 -7.47 -7.28 10.81
C LEU A 43 -6.96 -8.73 10.83
N GLU A 44 -6.62 -9.28 12.00
CA GLU A 44 -6.28 -10.69 12.20
C GLU A 44 -5.25 -11.23 11.19
N GLY A 45 -4.29 -10.40 10.78
CA GLY A 45 -3.25 -10.76 9.82
C GLY A 45 -3.71 -10.94 8.37
N ARG A 46 -4.90 -10.44 8.01
CA ARG A 46 -5.36 -10.24 6.61
C ARG A 46 -5.24 -11.47 5.71
N ARG A 47 -5.46 -12.68 6.26
CA ARG A 47 -5.43 -13.91 5.46
C ARG A 47 -6.47 -13.87 4.35
N THR A 48 -6.09 -14.25 3.14
CA THR A 48 -6.93 -14.10 1.94
C THR A 48 -8.34 -14.64 2.16
N GLY A 49 -9.37 -13.83 1.85
CA GLY A 49 -10.78 -14.22 2.00
C GLY A 49 -11.28 -14.40 3.43
N THR A 50 -10.57 -13.85 4.42
CA THR A 50 -11.09 -13.74 5.80
C THR A 50 -11.77 -12.38 6.03
N ALA A 51 -12.40 -12.20 7.18
CA ALA A 51 -12.97 -10.91 7.59
C ALA A 51 -11.90 -9.81 7.64
N GLY A 52 -10.68 -10.15 8.07
CA GLY A 52 -9.54 -9.24 8.08
C GLY A 52 -9.12 -8.75 6.70
N GLU A 53 -9.09 -9.65 5.70
CA GLU A 53 -8.85 -9.28 4.30
C GLU A 53 -9.96 -8.37 3.76
N LYS A 54 -11.23 -8.67 4.08
CA LYS A 54 -12.36 -7.82 3.68
C LYS A 54 -12.21 -6.40 4.22
N LEU A 55 -11.89 -6.24 5.52
CA LEU A 55 -11.63 -4.92 6.12
C LEU A 55 -10.47 -4.19 5.44
N ALA A 56 -9.38 -4.90 5.12
CA ALA A 56 -8.25 -4.33 4.40
C ALA A 56 -8.66 -3.84 3.00
N SER A 57 -9.38 -4.67 2.24
CA SER A 57 -9.82 -4.34 0.88
C SER A 57 -10.76 -3.12 0.84
N GLU A 58 -11.64 -3.00 1.83
CA GLU A 58 -12.55 -1.86 2.00
C GLU A 58 -11.77 -0.58 2.35
N TYR A 59 -10.80 -0.68 3.24
CA TYR A 59 -9.92 0.44 3.58
C TYR A 59 -9.18 0.94 2.34
N ILE A 60 -8.52 0.06 1.58
CA ILE A 60 -7.77 0.43 0.37
C ILE A 60 -8.71 1.05 -0.68
N SER A 61 -9.89 0.47 -0.89
CA SER A 61 -10.91 1.01 -1.79
C SER A 61 -11.32 2.44 -1.40
N GLN A 62 -11.45 2.72 -0.10
CA GLN A 62 -11.74 4.07 0.39
C GLN A 62 -10.57 5.04 0.14
N GLN A 63 -9.32 4.60 0.27
CA GLN A 63 -8.16 5.44 -0.04
C GLN A 63 -8.07 5.74 -1.54
N PHE A 64 -8.26 4.75 -2.42
CA PHE A 64 -8.36 4.96 -3.87
C PHE A 64 -9.45 5.97 -4.23
N LYS A 65 -10.63 5.85 -3.61
CA LYS A 65 -11.71 6.81 -3.81
C LYS A 65 -11.34 8.22 -3.36
N LYS A 66 -10.70 8.36 -2.20
CA LYS A 66 -10.22 9.66 -1.67
C LYS A 66 -9.16 10.30 -2.57
N ALA A 67 -8.30 9.48 -3.17
CA ALA A 67 -7.28 9.90 -4.13
C ALA A 67 -7.84 10.19 -5.54
N GLY A 68 -9.14 9.96 -5.77
CA GLY A 68 -9.81 10.27 -7.04
C GLY A 68 -9.66 9.20 -8.12
N LEU A 69 -9.18 8.00 -7.79
CA LEU A 69 -9.10 6.89 -8.74
C LEU A 69 -10.50 6.39 -9.10
N SER A 70 -10.69 6.05 -10.37
CA SER A 70 -11.90 5.34 -10.82
C SER A 70 -11.80 3.85 -10.52
N ALA A 71 -12.93 3.23 -10.23
CA ALA A 71 -13.02 1.79 -9.94
C ALA A 71 -12.85 0.94 -11.22
N LEU A 72 -12.05 -0.12 -11.14
CA LEU A 72 -11.82 -1.08 -12.26
C LEU A 72 -12.10 -2.55 -11.87
N GLY A 73 -12.68 -2.78 -10.70
CA GLY A 73 -13.15 -4.10 -10.29
C GLY A 73 -14.49 -4.47 -10.90
N SER A 74 -15.11 -5.50 -10.35
CA SER A 74 -16.40 -6.03 -10.82
C SER A 74 -17.55 -5.06 -10.53
N ASN A 75 -18.51 -4.97 -11.45
CA ASN A 75 -19.76 -4.22 -11.29
C ASN A 75 -19.58 -2.74 -10.88
N GLY A 76 -18.51 -2.09 -11.37
CA GLY A 76 -18.22 -0.69 -11.05
C GLY A 76 -17.68 -0.46 -9.63
N THR A 77 -17.27 -1.53 -8.94
CA THR A 77 -16.59 -1.46 -7.63
C THR A 77 -15.07 -1.51 -7.81
N TYR A 78 -14.29 -1.21 -6.77
CA TYR A 78 -12.84 -1.44 -6.80
C TYR A 78 -12.47 -2.93 -6.65
N LEU A 79 -13.41 -3.79 -6.29
CA LEU A 79 -13.14 -5.16 -5.88
C LEU A 79 -13.25 -6.12 -7.06
N GLN A 80 -12.20 -6.90 -7.30
CA GLN A 80 -12.21 -8.02 -8.22
C GLN A 80 -12.06 -9.32 -7.42
N ALA A 81 -13.17 -10.04 -7.27
CA ALA A 81 -13.21 -11.29 -6.50
C ALA A 81 -12.52 -12.45 -7.26
N PHE A 82 -11.86 -13.33 -6.52
CA PHE A 82 -11.29 -14.57 -7.05
C PHE A 82 -11.40 -15.73 -6.05
N PRO A 83 -11.58 -16.99 -6.52
CA PRO A 83 -11.58 -18.14 -5.62
C PRO A 83 -10.17 -18.45 -5.13
N VAL A 84 -10.02 -18.68 -3.82
CA VAL A 84 -8.74 -19.14 -3.25
C VAL A 84 -8.53 -20.60 -3.62
N LYS A 85 -7.46 -20.88 -4.36
CA LYS A 85 -7.13 -22.26 -4.79
C LYS A 85 -6.61 -23.08 -3.61
N ASN A 86 -6.84 -24.39 -3.65
CA ASN A 86 -6.39 -25.36 -2.64
C ASN A 86 -6.90 -25.07 -1.22
N ASP A 87 -7.96 -24.28 -1.11
CA ASP A 87 -8.63 -23.99 0.15
C ASP A 87 -9.87 -24.87 0.31
N SER A 88 -9.85 -25.76 1.30
CA SER A 88 -11.00 -26.64 1.57
C SER A 88 -12.23 -25.90 2.09
N THR A 89 -12.07 -24.63 2.49
CA THR A 89 -13.17 -23.79 3.00
C THR A 89 -13.86 -22.96 1.92
N GLY A 90 -13.37 -22.97 0.67
CA GLY A 90 -13.98 -22.26 -0.45
C GLY A 90 -13.94 -20.74 -0.31
N ARG A 91 -12.87 -20.19 0.28
CA ARG A 91 -12.70 -18.74 0.46
C ARG A 91 -12.63 -17.99 -0.88
N THR A 92 -13.08 -16.74 -0.83
CA THR A 92 -12.99 -15.78 -1.93
C THR A 92 -12.12 -14.61 -1.50
N GLY A 93 -11.01 -14.38 -2.18
CA GLY A 93 -10.18 -13.18 -2.00
C GLY A 93 -10.61 -12.06 -2.94
N HIS A 94 -10.06 -10.87 -2.71
CA HIS A 94 -10.30 -9.70 -3.54
C HIS A 94 -8.98 -9.11 -4.01
N ASN A 95 -8.92 -8.66 -5.27
CA ASN A 95 -7.97 -7.62 -5.65
C ASN A 95 -8.68 -6.27 -5.52
N VAL A 96 -7.93 -5.22 -5.20
CA VAL A 96 -8.43 -3.84 -5.21
C VAL A 96 -7.79 -3.12 -6.37
N VAL A 97 -8.59 -2.66 -7.33
CA VAL A 97 -8.10 -2.07 -8.59
C VAL A 97 -8.76 -0.72 -8.83
N GLY A 98 -7.91 0.32 -8.88
CA GLY A 98 -8.28 1.67 -9.28
C GLY A 98 -7.38 2.15 -10.41
N TYR A 99 -7.88 3.12 -11.18
CA TYR A 99 -7.12 3.67 -12.31
C TYR A 99 -7.38 5.17 -12.50
N ILE A 100 -6.45 5.81 -13.21
CA ILE A 100 -6.57 7.17 -13.73
C ILE A 100 -6.42 7.05 -15.25
N ASP A 101 -7.41 7.52 -16.00
CA ASP A 101 -7.33 7.58 -17.46
C ASP A 101 -7.03 9.01 -17.91
N ASN A 102 -5.81 9.22 -18.38
CA ASN A 102 -5.36 10.46 -19.01
C ASN A 102 -5.27 10.33 -20.55
N LYS A 103 -5.86 9.27 -21.12
CA LYS A 103 -5.85 8.93 -22.55
C LYS A 103 -4.45 8.71 -23.14
N ALA A 104 -3.45 8.39 -22.30
CA ALA A 104 -2.12 8.06 -22.78
C ALA A 104 -2.12 6.76 -23.59
N ALA A 105 -1.15 6.62 -24.50
CA ALA A 105 -0.99 5.42 -25.31
C ALA A 105 -0.53 4.19 -24.51
N ASN A 106 0.08 4.41 -23.33
CA ASN A 106 0.64 3.36 -22.49
C ASN A 106 0.14 3.52 -21.06
N THR A 107 -0.02 2.38 -20.37
CA THR A 107 -0.43 2.30 -18.97
C THR A 107 0.73 1.86 -18.10
N ILE A 108 0.92 2.53 -16.96
CA ILE A 108 1.82 2.07 -15.90
C ILE A 108 0.97 1.33 -14.87
N VAL A 109 1.38 0.12 -14.51
CA VAL A 109 0.74 -0.66 -13.45
C VAL A 109 1.65 -0.66 -12.24
N LEU A 110 1.13 -0.12 -11.13
CA LEU A 110 1.75 -0.19 -9.81
C LEU A 110 0.97 -1.20 -8.98
N GLY A 111 1.67 -2.03 -8.23
CA GLY A 111 1.03 -3.10 -7.45
C GLY A 111 1.75 -3.33 -6.13
N ALA A 112 0.97 -3.75 -5.14
CA ALA A 112 1.41 -4.26 -3.86
C ALA A 112 0.43 -5.37 -3.44
N HIS A 113 0.90 -6.36 -2.71
CA HIS A 113 0.00 -7.28 -2.02
C HIS A 113 -0.34 -6.70 -0.64
N TYR A 114 -1.53 -7.01 -0.13
CA TYR A 114 -2.02 -6.52 1.17
C TYR A 114 -2.51 -7.64 2.09
N ASP A 115 -2.62 -8.87 1.59
CA ASP A 115 -2.94 -10.06 2.37
C ASP A 115 -1.72 -10.53 3.17
N HIS A 116 -1.93 -11.21 4.29
CA HIS A 116 -0.82 -11.79 5.03
C HIS A 116 -1.21 -13.12 5.68
N LEU A 117 -0.37 -13.65 6.58
CA LEU A 117 -0.43 -15.06 6.99
C LEU A 117 -1.60 -15.40 7.94
N GLY A 118 -2.38 -14.41 8.36
CA GLY A 118 -3.40 -14.61 9.40
C GLY A 118 -2.76 -15.05 10.71
N TYR A 119 -3.09 -16.26 11.15
CA TYR A 119 -2.45 -16.88 12.31
C TYR A 119 -1.46 -17.99 11.92
N GLY A 120 -1.05 -18.05 10.65
CA GLY A 120 -0.10 -19.04 10.13
C GLY A 120 -0.73 -20.42 9.84
N GLU A 121 -2.06 -20.48 9.71
CA GLU A 121 -2.80 -21.75 9.56
C GLU A 121 -2.47 -22.50 8.27
N ASP A 122 -1.93 -21.80 7.27
CA ASP A 122 -1.52 -22.36 5.98
C ASP A 122 -0.12 -22.99 6.02
N LYS A 123 0.48 -23.16 7.21
CA LYS A 123 1.82 -23.75 7.43
C LYS A 123 2.93 -23.00 6.67
N ASN A 124 2.72 -21.71 6.46
CA ASN A 124 3.63 -20.78 5.80
C ASN A 124 4.30 -19.81 6.79
N SER A 125 4.04 -19.95 8.10
CA SER A 125 4.72 -19.21 9.15
C SER A 125 6.01 -19.90 9.60
N MET A 126 7.04 -19.09 9.90
CA MET A 126 8.30 -19.53 10.51
C MET A 126 8.30 -19.40 12.04
N PHE A 127 7.21 -18.96 12.65
CA PHE A 127 7.08 -18.82 14.10
C PHE A 127 7.16 -20.20 14.78
N ARG A 128 8.07 -20.32 15.75
CA ARG A 128 8.33 -21.58 16.51
C ARG A 128 7.88 -21.52 17.98
N GLY A 129 7.25 -20.42 18.39
CA GLY A 129 6.73 -20.30 19.74
C GLY A 129 5.45 -21.09 19.93
N GLU A 130 4.96 -21.10 21.17
CA GLU A 130 3.71 -21.74 21.53
C GLU A 130 2.52 -20.80 21.35
N GLY A 131 1.36 -21.37 21.00
CA GLY A 131 0.12 -20.63 20.88
C GLY A 131 -0.12 -19.96 19.52
N LYS A 132 -1.36 -19.52 19.34
CA LYS A 132 -1.84 -18.84 18.13
C LYS A 132 -1.41 -17.36 18.20
N GLN A 133 -0.65 -16.90 17.21
CA GLN A 133 -0.18 -15.52 17.12
C GLN A 133 -0.69 -14.86 15.84
N ILE A 134 -1.02 -13.58 15.91
CA ILE A 134 -1.37 -12.79 14.73
C ILE A 134 -0.08 -12.46 13.98
N HIS A 135 -0.07 -12.69 12.68
CA HIS A 135 0.97 -12.20 11.79
C HIS A 135 0.49 -10.88 11.24
N ASN A 136 0.86 -9.78 11.88
CA ASN A 136 0.37 -8.45 11.54
C ASN A 136 0.89 -7.93 10.20
N GLY A 137 2.04 -8.42 9.73
CA GLY A 137 2.55 -8.08 8.40
C GLY A 137 2.76 -6.59 8.18
N ALA A 138 3.45 -5.91 9.09
CA ALA A 138 3.71 -4.48 8.98
C ALA A 138 4.67 -4.16 7.82
N ASP A 139 5.71 -4.97 7.65
CA ASP A 139 6.69 -4.81 6.57
C ASP A 139 6.38 -5.70 5.36
N ASP A 140 6.11 -6.98 5.61
CA ASP A 140 5.45 -7.88 4.66
C ASP A 140 3.97 -7.92 5.02
N ASN A 141 3.16 -6.95 4.60
CA ASN A 141 3.30 -6.09 3.41
C ASN A 141 2.64 -4.72 3.56
N ALA A 142 2.17 -4.36 4.76
CA ALA A 142 1.42 -3.13 4.97
C ALA A 142 2.23 -1.89 4.55
N SER A 143 3.55 -1.91 4.71
CA SER A 143 4.47 -0.85 4.26
C SER A 143 4.37 -0.61 2.75
N GLY A 144 4.47 -1.66 1.93
CA GLY A 144 4.37 -1.57 0.47
C GLY A 144 3.00 -1.13 -0.02
N THR A 145 1.93 -1.64 0.59
CA THR A 145 0.56 -1.18 0.27
C THR A 145 0.36 0.28 0.68
N SER A 146 0.90 0.70 1.83
CA SER A 146 0.78 2.07 2.33
C SER A 146 1.54 3.06 1.47
N ALA A 147 2.69 2.67 0.92
CA ALA A 147 3.44 3.48 -0.03
C ALA A 147 2.72 3.62 -1.38
N LEU A 148 1.91 2.63 -1.79
CA LEU A 148 1.16 2.68 -3.04
C LEU A 148 -0.06 3.62 -2.97
N ILE A 149 -0.71 3.70 -1.81
CA ILE A 149 -1.93 4.51 -1.61
C ILE A 149 -1.68 5.97 -1.25
N GLU A 150 -0.43 6.34 -0.98
CA GLU A 150 0.02 7.69 -0.62
C GLU A 150 0.34 8.54 -1.86
#